data_AF-A0AAJ0CVI1-F1
#
_entry.id   AF-A0AAJ0CVI1-F1
#
_cell.length_a   1.000
_cell.length_b   1.000
_cell.length_c   1.000
_cell.angle_alpha   90.00
_cell.angle_beta   90.00
_cell.angle_gamma   90.00
#
_symmetry.space_group_name_H-M   'P 1'
#
loop_
_entity.id
_entity.type
_entity.pdbx_description
1 polymer ?
#
loop_
_entity_poly.entity_id
_entity_poly.type
_entity_poly.pdbx_seq_one_letter_code
_entity_poly.pdbx_strand_id
1 'polypeptide(L)'
;MSETDTSSTHTLGDENQENGNYAVFRDCLSSVLLQPTSVDATSGKKEPRRRRRAKATQNKTTGVQNKASELHDQNDGEELSEFIDYLASSIFDGFPDALKELDYRSWRESDQLQTQFALPLGAASLSVLDLPPSIPETLVTYNLVAADPTLDTPLPATTEDFLAPIITSYIETLITPPPASWASRTDACEICGRGWIPLSYHHLIPRFVHDKVVKRGWHRKEDLQNVAWLCGACHRFVHHFKNHEELARDYYTVALLLEEEDVQKFAAWVGRLRWKGGKVRKGAK
;
A
#
# COMPACT_ATOMS: atom_id res chain seq x y z
N MET A 1 30.43 31.52 -33.97
CA MET A 1 31.40 30.41 -34.07
C MET A 1 32.00 30.31 -32.67
N SER A 2 31.26 29.74 -31.70
CA SER A 2 31.26 28.29 -31.37
C SER A 2 32.67 27.90 -30.90
N GLU A 3 32.94 27.40 -29.70
CA GLU A 3 32.26 26.38 -28.90
C GLU A 3 32.62 26.56 -27.40
N THR A 4 31.69 26.27 -26.49
CA THR A 4 31.97 26.09 -25.06
C THR A 4 31.53 24.70 -24.65
N ASP A 5 32.50 23.89 -24.22
CA ASP A 5 32.32 22.54 -23.69
C ASP A 5 31.39 22.52 -22.48
N THR A 6 30.23 21.90 -22.63
CA THR A 6 29.34 21.52 -21.54
C THR A 6 29.74 20.12 -21.07
N SER A 7 30.46 20.05 -19.96
CA SER A 7 30.76 18.79 -19.27
C SER A 7 29.49 18.31 -18.55
N SER A 8 28.78 17.38 -19.18
CA SER A 8 27.62 16.68 -18.63
C SER A 8 28.07 15.63 -17.63
N THR A 9 27.97 15.93 -16.33
CA THR A 9 27.99 14.90 -15.29
C THR A 9 26.61 14.27 -15.21
N HIS A 10 26.48 13.13 -15.90
CA HIS A 10 25.37 12.20 -15.82
C HIS A 10 25.34 11.59 -14.40
N THR A 11 24.52 12.14 -13.51
CA THR A 11 24.10 11.47 -12.27
C THR A 11 23.22 10.28 -12.66
N LEU A 12 23.83 9.10 -12.69
CA LEU A 12 23.12 7.82 -12.61
C LEU A 12 22.28 7.88 -11.33
N GLY A 13 20.96 7.91 -11.53
CA GLY A 13 19.98 7.72 -10.47
C GLY A 13 20.17 6.33 -9.88
N ASP A 14 20.10 6.29 -8.56
CA ASP A 14 20.14 5.11 -7.72
C ASP A 14 18.87 4.27 -7.99
N GLU A 15 18.93 3.37 -9.00
CA GLU A 15 17.84 2.47 -9.42
C GLU A 15 17.59 1.31 -8.43
N ASN A 16 17.61 1.58 -7.12
CA ASN A 16 17.17 0.59 -6.16
C ASN A 16 16.49 1.21 -4.94
N GLN A 17 15.55 2.12 -5.20
CA GLN A 17 14.44 2.27 -4.27
C GLN A 17 13.56 1.03 -4.48
N GLU A 18 13.90 -0.06 -3.79
CA GLU A 18 13.10 -1.28 -3.65
C GLU A 18 11.64 -0.83 -3.56
N ASN A 19 10.88 -1.01 -4.65
CA ASN A 19 9.56 -0.41 -4.75
C ASN A 19 8.73 -1.06 -3.64
N GLY A 20 8.35 -0.29 -2.60
CA GLY A 20 7.64 -0.85 -1.45
C GLY A 20 6.38 -1.61 -1.87
N ASN A 21 5.81 -1.23 -3.01
CA ASN A 21 4.69 -1.88 -3.64
C ASN A 21 5.02 -3.29 -4.18
N TYR A 22 6.23 -3.52 -4.71
CA TYR A 22 6.68 -4.86 -5.12
C TYR A 22 6.64 -5.84 -3.93
N ALA A 23 7.12 -5.41 -2.76
CA ALA A 23 7.09 -6.23 -1.55
C ALA A 23 5.65 -6.60 -1.15
N VAL A 24 4.72 -5.64 -1.22
CA VAL A 24 3.30 -5.90 -0.96
C VAL A 24 2.71 -6.89 -1.97
N PHE A 25 3.01 -6.73 -3.26
CA PHE A 25 2.54 -7.65 -4.29
C PHE A 25 3.07 -9.07 -4.09
N ARG A 26 4.38 -9.21 -3.81
CA ARG A 26 5.03 -10.49 -3.48
C ARG A 26 4.35 -11.16 -2.28
N ASP A 27 4.05 -10.40 -1.23
CA ASP A 27 3.34 -10.91 -0.06
C ASP A 27 1.93 -11.40 -0.43
N CYS A 28 1.18 -10.64 -1.23
CA CYS A 28 -0.13 -11.08 -1.75
C CYS A 28 -0.03 -12.38 -2.56
N LEU A 29 0.92 -12.48 -3.49
CA LEU A 29 1.15 -13.68 -4.31
C LEU A 29 1.52 -14.89 -3.44
N SER A 30 2.48 -14.72 -2.53
CA SER A 30 2.91 -15.77 -1.61
C SER A 30 1.75 -16.27 -0.75
N SER A 31 0.85 -15.38 -0.31
CA SER A 31 -0.30 -15.76 0.51
C SER A 31 -1.27 -16.68 -0.23
N VAL A 32 -1.41 -16.55 -1.54
CA VAL A 32 -2.25 -17.41 -2.37
C VAL A 32 -1.57 -18.74 -2.66
N LEU A 33 -0.25 -18.72 -2.92
CA LEU A 33 0.53 -19.94 -3.18
C LEU A 33 0.74 -20.81 -1.93
N LEU A 34 0.82 -20.19 -0.74
CA LEU A 34 0.95 -20.87 0.55
C LEU A 34 -0.39 -21.24 1.18
N GLN A 35 -1.51 -20.76 0.62
CA GLN A 35 -2.82 -21.22 1.06
C GLN A 35 -2.98 -22.69 0.66
N PRO A 36 -3.29 -23.58 1.61
CA PRO A 36 -3.58 -24.96 1.27
C PRO A 36 -4.85 -24.97 0.41
N THR A 37 -4.70 -25.23 -0.89
CA THR A 37 -5.82 -25.62 -1.75
C THR A 37 -6.55 -26.73 -1.00
N SER A 38 -7.83 -26.53 -0.74
CA SER A 38 -8.64 -27.38 0.14
C SER A 38 -8.84 -28.78 -0.44
N VAL A 39 -7.81 -29.61 -0.37
CA VAL A 39 -7.85 -31.06 -0.65
C VAL A 39 -7.22 -31.88 0.48
N ASP A 40 -6.54 -31.27 1.45
CA ASP A 40 -6.00 -31.95 2.64
C ASP A 40 -6.64 -31.47 3.96
N ALA A 41 -7.97 -31.48 4.00
CA ALA A 41 -8.73 -31.31 5.24
C ALA A 41 -8.94 -32.64 5.99
N THR A 42 -7.89 -33.45 6.15
CA THR A 42 -7.88 -34.55 7.13
C THR A 42 -6.53 -34.68 7.83
N SER A 43 -6.17 -33.74 8.70
CA SER A 43 -5.70 -34.07 10.05
C SER A 43 -5.46 -32.82 10.90
N GLY A 44 -5.87 -32.88 12.18
CA GLY A 44 -5.31 -32.03 13.22
C GLY A 44 -6.06 -30.75 13.56
N LYS A 45 -7.26 -30.86 14.14
CA LYS A 45 -7.79 -29.82 15.04
C LYS A 45 -6.74 -29.50 16.12
N LYS A 46 -6.11 -28.32 16.06
CA LYS A 46 -5.33 -27.78 17.18
C LYS A 46 -6.24 -26.90 18.04
N GLU A 47 -6.60 -27.43 19.20
CA GLU A 47 -7.35 -26.75 20.28
C GLU A 47 -6.50 -25.63 20.92
N PRO A 48 -7.09 -24.50 21.36
CA PRO A 48 -6.33 -23.35 21.83
C PRO A 48 -5.69 -23.60 23.20
N ARG A 49 -4.36 -23.45 23.27
CA ARG A 49 -3.54 -23.61 24.48
C ARG A 49 -3.87 -22.56 25.55
N ARG A 50 -4.50 -23.00 26.65
CA ARG A 50 -4.56 -22.28 27.92
C ARG A 50 -3.14 -22.09 28.50
N ARG A 51 -2.78 -20.84 28.80
CA ARG A 51 -1.56 -20.46 29.55
C ARG A 51 -1.53 -21.11 30.94
N ARG A 52 -0.46 -21.85 31.26
CA ARG A 52 -0.10 -22.19 32.64
C ARG A 52 1.40 -21.95 32.89
N ARG A 53 1.65 -21.30 34.03
CA ARG A 53 2.94 -20.84 34.57
C ARG A 53 3.99 -21.95 34.70
N ALA A 54 5.23 -21.55 34.49
CA ALA A 54 6.45 -22.34 34.60
C ALA A 54 6.74 -22.89 36.00
N LYS A 55 7.29 -24.11 36.06
CA LYS A 55 8.27 -24.51 37.08
C LYS A 55 9.23 -25.55 36.47
N ALA A 56 10.51 -25.28 36.64
CA ALA A 56 11.64 -26.03 36.11
C ALA A 56 11.80 -27.42 36.72
N THR A 57 12.21 -28.39 35.91
CA THR A 57 13.12 -29.49 36.29
C THR A 57 13.85 -29.98 35.04
N GLN A 58 15.18 -30.05 35.15
CA GLN A 58 16.10 -30.62 34.16
C GLN A 58 15.78 -32.10 33.92
N ASN A 59 15.81 -32.55 32.66
CA ASN A 59 16.44 -33.83 32.40
C ASN A 59 17.05 -33.91 31.00
N LYS A 60 18.23 -34.52 30.98
CA LYS A 60 19.20 -34.59 29.92
C LYS A 60 18.99 -35.89 29.18
N THR A 61 18.58 -35.85 27.91
CA THR A 61 18.71 -36.98 26.98
C THR A 61 19.15 -36.46 25.63
N THR A 62 20.31 -36.95 25.23
CA THR A 62 21.04 -36.79 23.97
C THR A 62 20.15 -36.97 22.75
N GLY A 63 19.92 -35.89 22.01
CA GLY A 63 19.41 -35.92 20.64
C GLY A 63 20.58 -36.12 19.68
N VAL A 64 20.66 -37.31 19.09
CA VAL A 64 21.46 -37.58 17.90
C VAL A 64 20.45 -37.81 16.78
N GLN A 65 20.64 -37.06 15.68
CA GLN A 65 20.05 -37.22 14.35
C GLN A 65 18.60 -36.74 14.14
N ASN A 66 18.47 -35.58 13.47
CA ASN A 66 17.94 -35.53 12.10
C ASN A 66 18.29 -34.21 11.41
N LYS A 67 19.59 -33.98 11.19
CA LYS A 67 20.11 -32.83 10.44
C LYS A 67 19.74 -32.87 8.95
N ALA A 68 19.30 -34.01 8.42
CA ALA A 68 18.90 -34.19 7.02
C ALA A 68 17.44 -33.77 6.74
N SER A 69 16.54 -33.85 7.75
CA SER A 69 15.15 -33.41 7.59
C SER A 69 15.02 -31.90 7.61
N GLU A 70 15.87 -31.20 8.38
CA GLU A 70 15.92 -29.73 8.41
C GLU A 70 16.53 -29.17 7.12
N LEU A 71 17.50 -29.87 6.51
CA LEU A 71 18.13 -29.44 5.25
C LEU A 71 17.21 -29.63 4.04
N HIS A 72 16.37 -30.68 4.01
CA HIS A 72 15.43 -30.91 2.91
C HIS A 72 14.24 -29.94 2.96
N ASP A 73 13.66 -29.72 4.15
CA ASP A 73 12.60 -28.69 4.35
C ASP A 73 13.12 -27.27 4.07
N GLN A 74 14.40 -27.00 4.36
CA GLN A 74 15.04 -25.71 4.04
C GLN A 74 15.24 -25.55 2.53
N ASN A 75 15.71 -26.58 1.85
CA ASN A 75 15.91 -26.57 0.39
C ASN A 75 14.58 -26.40 -0.36
N ASP A 76 13.53 -27.12 0.06
CA ASP A 76 12.20 -27.01 -0.53
C ASP A 76 11.59 -25.61 -0.30
N GLY A 77 11.87 -24.99 0.86
CA GLY A 77 11.46 -23.62 1.18
C GLY A 77 12.24 -22.55 0.41
N GLU A 78 13.54 -22.74 0.21
CA GLU A 78 14.40 -21.86 -0.60
C GLU A 78 13.98 -21.92 -2.08
N GLU A 79 13.77 -23.11 -2.64
CA GLU A 79 13.28 -23.31 -4.01
C GLU A 79 11.89 -22.68 -4.22
N LEU A 80 10.98 -22.81 -3.24
CA LEU A 80 9.68 -22.17 -3.31
C LEU A 80 9.80 -20.63 -3.24
N SER A 81 10.70 -20.10 -2.41
CA SER A 81 10.94 -18.66 -2.34
C SER A 81 11.48 -18.12 -3.67
N GLU A 82 12.46 -18.80 -4.27
CA GLU A 82 13.00 -18.42 -5.58
C GLU A 82 11.93 -18.47 -6.67
N PHE A 83 11.04 -19.47 -6.63
CA PHE A 83 9.90 -19.57 -7.53
C PHE A 83 8.90 -18.42 -7.36
N ILE A 84 8.56 -18.07 -6.11
CA ILE A 84 7.70 -16.91 -5.80
C ILE A 84 8.35 -15.63 -6.31
N ASP A 85 9.66 -15.46 -6.12
CA ASP A 85 10.40 -14.26 -6.53
C ASP A 85 10.45 -14.13 -8.06
N TYR A 86 10.66 -15.25 -8.77
CA TYR A 86 10.60 -15.29 -10.23
C TYR A 86 9.21 -14.89 -10.75
N LEU A 87 8.14 -15.48 -10.23
CA LEU A 87 6.77 -15.15 -10.63
C LEU A 87 6.42 -13.71 -10.28
N ALA A 88 6.72 -13.28 -9.05
CA ALA A 88 6.42 -11.94 -8.56
C ALA A 88 7.11 -10.89 -9.43
N SER A 89 8.42 -11.04 -9.68
CA SER A 89 9.19 -10.10 -10.51
C SER A 89 8.64 -10.04 -11.93
N SER A 90 8.44 -11.20 -12.55
CA SER A 90 7.98 -11.28 -13.95
C SER A 90 6.56 -10.71 -14.14
N ILE A 91 5.66 -10.95 -13.19
CA ILE A 91 4.30 -10.40 -13.24
C ILE A 91 4.32 -8.90 -12.94
N PHE A 92 5.06 -8.48 -11.91
CA PHE A 92 5.14 -7.07 -11.52
C PHE A 92 5.78 -6.21 -12.61
N ASP A 93 6.79 -6.71 -13.32
CA ASP A 93 7.39 -6.02 -14.46
C ASP A 93 6.39 -5.78 -15.59
N GLY A 94 5.43 -6.68 -15.77
CA GLY A 94 4.30 -6.54 -16.71
C GLY A 94 3.21 -5.57 -16.26
N PHE A 95 3.29 -5.01 -15.04
CA PHE A 95 2.31 -4.02 -14.58
C PHE A 95 2.55 -2.65 -15.22
N PRO A 96 1.49 -1.88 -15.53
CA PRO A 96 1.64 -0.49 -15.93
C PRO A 96 2.22 0.33 -14.77
N ASP A 97 3.00 1.37 -15.06
CA ASP A 97 3.63 2.24 -14.05
C ASP A 97 2.60 2.80 -13.06
N ALA A 98 1.41 3.11 -13.56
CA ALA A 98 0.26 3.56 -12.79
C ALA A 98 -0.16 2.58 -11.67
N LEU A 99 0.06 1.27 -11.85
CA LEU A 99 -0.20 0.23 -10.86
C LEU A 99 1.04 -0.09 -10.00
N LYS A 100 2.25 0.07 -10.55
CA LYS A 100 3.52 -0.09 -9.83
C LYS A 100 3.75 1.01 -8.80
N GLU A 101 3.36 2.24 -9.11
CA GLU A 101 3.51 3.43 -8.26
C GLU A 101 2.23 3.79 -7.52
N LEU A 102 1.24 2.89 -7.51
CA LEU A 102 -0.04 3.14 -6.87
C LEU A 102 0.15 3.39 -5.38
N ASP A 103 -0.48 4.44 -4.86
CA ASP A 103 -0.54 4.71 -3.43
C ASP A 103 -1.95 5.20 -3.07
N TYR A 104 -2.24 5.26 -1.77
CA TYR A 104 -3.56 5.70 -1.28
C TYR A 104 -3.95 7.10 -1.80
N ARG A 105 -2.98 7.99 -2.00
CA ARG A 105 -3.25 9.38 -2.40
C ARG A 105 -3.51 9.48 -3.90
N SER A 106 -2.65 8.89 -4.73
CA SER A 106 -2.75 8.86 -6.19
C SER A 106 -4.04 8.16 -6.62
N TRP A 107 -4.41 7.06 -5.95
CA TRP A 107 -5.70 6.42 -6.12
C TRP A 107 -6.86 7.40 -5.91
N ARG A 108 -6.84 8.13 -4.79
CA ARG A 108 -7.95 9.00 -4.39
C ARG A 108 -8.07 10.28 -5.21
N GLU A 109 -6.96 10.82 -5.68
CA GLU A 109 -6.93 12.07 -6.45
C GLU A 109 -7.22 11.83 -7.95
N SER A 110 -7.15 10.58 -8.43
CA SER A 110 -7.33 10.23 -9.84
C SER A 110 -8.59 9.41 -10.11
N ASP A 111 -9.61 10.04 -10.70
CA ASP A 111 -10.82 9.36 -11.18
C ASP A 111 -10.50 8.29 -12.25
N GLN A 112 -9.44 8.50 -13.03
CA GLN A 112 -9.00 7.56 -14.05
C GLN A 112 -8.48 6.26 -13.42
N LEU A 113 -7.66 6.34 -12.37
CA LEU A 113 -7.15 5.16 -11.66
C LEU A 113 -8.29 4.37 -11.00
N GLN A 114 -9.22 5.09 -10.36
CA GLN A 114 -10.40 4.49 -9.75
C GLN A 114 -11.29 3.77 -10.76
N THR A 115 -11.42 4.31 -11.97
CA THR A 115 -12.21 3.69 -13.04
C THR A 115 -11.50 2.49 -13.65
N GLN A 116 -10.19 2.62 -13.91
CA GLN A 116 -9.39 1.59 -14.58
C GLN A 116 -9.23 0.33 -13.74
N PHE A 117 -9.11 0.48 -12.41
CA PHE A 117 -8.86 -0.61 -11.49
C PHE A 117 -9.99 -0.76 -10.45
N ALA A 118 -11.21 -0.34 -10.80
CA ALA A 118 -12.38 -0.45 -9.95
C ALA A 118 -12.56 -1.89 -9.44
N LEU A 119 -12.94 -2.03 -8.17
CA LEU A 119 -13.21 -3.33 -7.54
C LEU A 119 -14.70 -3.68 -7.61
N PRO A 120 -15.10 -4.93 -7.92
CA PRO A 120 -14.22 -6.06 -8.26
C PRO A 120 -13.54 -5.88 -9.63
N LEU A 121 -12.28 -6.31 -9.74
CA LEU A 121 -11.49 -6.18 -10.97
C LEU A 121 -12.22 -6.82 -12.15
N GLY A 122 -12.42 -6.03 -13.21
CA GLY A 122 -12.97 -6.53 -14.47
C GLY A 122 -11.90 -7.08 -15.40
N ALA A 123 -12.30 -7.86 -16.41
CA ALA A 123 -11.40 -8.37 -17.45
C ALA A 123 -10.63 -7.24 -18.17
N ALA A 124 -11.25 -6.08 -18.33
CA ALA A 124 -10.61 -4.90 -18.94
C ALA A 124 -9.44 -4.34 -18.10
N SER A 125 -9.48 -4.50 -16.77
CA SER A 125 -8.39 -4.07 -15.88
C SER A 125 -7.19 -5.02 -15.98
N LEU A 126 -7.45 -6.31 -16.20
CA LEU A 126 -6.43 -7.36 -16.34
C LEU A 126 -5.83 -7.40 -17.74
N SER A 127 -6.57 -7.00 -18.78
CA SER A 127 -6.05 -6.96 -20.16
C SER A 127 -4.99 -5.88 -20.40
N VAL A 128 -4.78 -4.98 -19.44
CA VAL A 128 -3.73 -3.94 -19.50
C VAL A 128 -2.36 -4.50 -19.08
N LEU A 129 -2.32 -5.67 -18.45
CA LEU A 129 -1.08 -6.30 -18.01
C LEU A 129 -0.31 -6.86 -19.22
N ASP A 130 0.96 -6.51 -19.34
CA ASP A 130 1.85 -7.00 -20.40
C ASP A 130 2.69 -8.17 -19.86
N LEU A 131 2.06 -9.34 -19.75
CA LEU A 131 2.68 -10.52 -19.16
C LEU A 131 3.54 -11.28 -20.18
N PRO A 132 4.77 -11.68 -19.83
CA PRO A 132 5.56 -12.58 -20.67
C PRO A 132 4.82 -13.90 -20.93
N PRO A 133 4.93 -14.49 -22.14
CA PRO A 133 4.24 -15.74 -22.48
C PRO A 133 4.70 -16.93 -21.63
N SER A 134 5.89 -16.84 -21.01
CA SER A 134 6.39 -17.83 -20.07
C SER A 134 5.55 -17.94 -18.79
N ILE A 135 4.81 -16.89 -18.40
CA ILE A 135 4.04 -16.88 -17.15
C ILE A 135 2.81 -17.78 -17.24
N PRO A 136 1.90 -17.64 -18.23
CA PRO A 136 0.81 -18.60 -18.41
C PRO A 136 1.30 -20.05 -18.54
N GLU A 137 2.40 -20.29 -19.27
CA GLU A 137 3.00 -21.62 -19.42
C GLU A 137 3.51 -22.18 -18.08
N THR A 138 4.16 -21.35 -17.28
CA THR A 138 4.65 -21.72 -15.94
C THR A 138 3.47 -22.05 -15.01
N LEU A 139 2.42 -21.22 -14.99
CA LEU A 139 1.24 -21.45 -14.14
C LEU A 139 0.54 -22.77 -14.48
N VAL A 140 0.42 -23.11 -15.76
CA VAL A 140 -0.11 -24.41 -16.20
C VAL A 140 0.83 -25.55 -15.82
N THR A 141 2.14 -25.39 -16.06
CA THR A 141 3.16 -26.41 -15.76
C THR A 141 3.20 -26.80 -14.28
N TYR A 142 3.01 -25.82 -13.39
CA TYR A 142 2.99 -26.01 -11.95
C TYR A 142 1.58 -26.29 -11.38
N ASN A 143 0.58 -26.57 -12.23
CA ASN A 143 -0.81 -26.86 -11.86
C ASN A 143 -1.48 -25.76 -11.01
N LEU A 144 -1.13 -24.49 -11.25
CA LEU A 144 -1.76 -23.33 -10.64
C LEU A 144 -2.97 -22.84 -11.44
N VAL A 145 -2.99 -23.11 -12.74
CA VAL A 145 -4.08 -22.80 -13.68
C VAL A 145 -4.44 -24.07 -14.46
N ALA A 146 -5.71 -24.24 -14.79
CA ALA A 146 -6.17 -25.39 -15.57
C ALA A 146 -5.52 -25.40 -16.97
N ALA A 147 -4.97 -26.55 -17.38
CA ALA A 147 -4.45 -26.74 -18.73
C ALA A 147 -5.55 -26.72 -19.80
N ASP A 148 -6.77 -27.12 -19.42
CA ASP A 148 -7.97 -27.09 -20.26
C ASP A 148 -9.13 -26.47 -19.45
N PRO A 149 -9.61 -25.26 -19.83
CA PRO A 149 -10.69 -24.56 -19.12
C PRO A 149 -12.06 -25.22 -19.28
N THR A 150 -12.19 -26.23 -20.15
CA THR A 150 -13.45 -26.95 -20.36
C THR A 150 -13.64 -28.13 -19.41
N LEU A 151 -12.58 -28.50 -18.65
CA LEU A 151 -12.63 -29.55 -17.66
C LEU A 151 -13.08 -29.01 -16.29
N ASP A 152 -13.94 -29.77 -15.62
CA ASP A 152 -14.44 -29.46 -14.28
C ASP A 152 -13.32 -29.69 -13.26
N THR A 153 -12.51 -28.65 -13.05
CA THR A 153 -11.35 -28.66 -12.14
C THR A 153 -11.50 -27.58 -11.08
N PRO A 154 -10.94 -27.78 -9.86
CA PRO A 154 -10.98 -26.78 -8.81
C PRO A 154 -9.97 -25.63 -9.05
N LEU A 155 -9.19 -25.70 -10.13
CA LEU A 155 -8.18 -24.70 -10.49
C LEU A 155 -8.83 -23.53 -11.25
N PRO A 156 -8.24 -22.32 -11.16
CA PRO A 156 -8.63 -21.20 -12.02
C PRO A 156 -8.59 -21.60 -13.51
N ALA A 157 -9.62 -21.21 -14.26
CA ALA A 157 -9.75 -21.57 -15.67
C ALA A 157 -8.77 -20.79 -16.57
N THR A 158 -8.40 -19.57 -16.15
CA THR A 158 -7.51 -18.69 -16.90
C THR A 158 -6.44 -18.08 -16.00
N THR A 159 -5.39 -17.50 -16.62
CA THR A 159 -4.34 -16.78 -15.89
C THR A 159 -4.94 -15.55 -15.21
N GLU A 160 -5.89 -14.89 -15.87
CA GLU A 160 -6.64 -13.74 -15.37
C GLU A 160 -7.44 -14.11 -14.12
N ASP A 161 -8.11 -15.27 -14.11
CA ASP A 161 -8.87 -15.75 -12.94
C ASP A 161 -7.95 -16.05 -11.75
N PHE A 162 -6.72 -16.52 -12.01
CA PHE A 162 -5.71 -16.73 -10.98
C PHE A 162 -5.18 -15.39 -10.42
N LEU A 163 -4.89 -14.42 -11.29
CA LEU A 163 -4.33 -13.12 -10.90
C LEU A 163 -5.35 -12.17 -10.27
N ALA A 164 -6.62 -12.26 -10.65
CA ALA A 164 -7.69 -11.38 -10.17
C ALA A 164 -7.75 -11.23 -8.64
N PRO A 165 -7.79 -12.32 -7.82
CA PRO A 165 -7.80 -12.20 -6.36
C PRO A 165 -6.49 -11.64 -5.79
N ILE A 166 -5.34 -11.95 -6.41
CA ILE A 166 -4.02 -11.48 -5.97
C ILE A 166 -3.92 -9.96 -6.18
N ILE A 167 -4.25 -9.49 -7.39
CA ILE A 167 -4.20 -8.07 -7.74
C ILE A 167 -5.27 -7.30 -6.97
N THR A 168 -6.44 -7.88 -6.73
CA THR A 168 -7.47 -7.28 -5.86
C THR A 168 -6.90 -7.04 -4.46
N SER A 169 -6.29 -8.06 -3.84
CA SER A 169 -5.69 -7.93 -2.51
C SER A 169 -4.54 -6.92 -2.47
N TYR A 170 -3.73 -6.88 -3.52
CA TYR A 170 -2.65 -5.90 -3.68
C TYR A 170 -3.20 -4.47 -3.73
N ILE A 171 -4.18 -4.21 -4.61
CA ILE A 171 -4.83 -2.89 -4.71
C ILE A 171 -5.51 -2.52 -3.39
N GLU A 172 -6.29 -3.41 -2.80
CA GLU A 172 -6.95 -3.19 -1.50
C GLU A 172 -5.95 -2.79 -0.41
N THR A 173 -4.78 -3.42 -0.38
CA THR A 173 -3.72 -3.10 0.58
C THR A 173 -3.17 -1.69 0.35
N LEU A 174 -2.95 -1.28 -0.90
CA LEU A 174 -2.43 0.04 -1.25
C LEU A 174 -3.46 1.17 -1.09
N ILE A 175 -4.74 0.90 -1.34
CA ILE A 175 -5.84 1.88 -1.21
C ILE A 175 -6.45 1.89 0.19
N THR A 176 -5.99 1.04 1.09
CA THR A 176 -6.37 1.12 2.51
C THR A 176 -5.75 2.39 3.09
N PRO A 177 -6.55 3.27 3.74
CA PRO A 177 -6.03 4.49 4.34
C PRO A 177 -4.91 4.13 5.33
N PRO A 178 -3.69 4.68 5.15
CA PRO A 178 -2.58 4.33 6.02
C PRO A 178 -2.95 4.66 7.46
N PRO A 179 -2.56 3.80 8.43
CA PRO A 179 -2.83 4.09 9.83
C PRO A 179 -2.22 5.46 10.17
N ALA A 180 -3.03 6.30 10.81
CA ALA A 180 -2.70 7.63 11.29
C ALA A 180 -1.41 7.63 12.15
N SER A 181 -0.25 7.67 11.51
CA SER A 181 1.06 7.51 12.13
C SER A 181 2.08 8.43 11.47
N TRP A 182 3.24 8.59 12.09
CA TRP A 182 4.33 9.39 11.54
C TRP A 182 4.89 8.83 10.22
N ALA A 183 4.63 7.55 9.90
CA ALA A 183 5.09 6.92 8.68
C ALA A 183 4.41 7.49 7.42
N SER A 184 3.20 8.09 7.54
CA SER A 184 2.53 8.75 6.41
C SER A 184 2.95 10.21 6.21
N ARG A 185 4.03 10.65 6.87
CA ARG A 185 4.49 12.03 6.81
C ARG A 185 5.08 12.39 5.46
N THR A 186 4.55 13.44 4.85
CA THR A 186 5.11 14.05 3.64
C THR A 186 6.35 14.92 3.96
N ASP A 187 7.20 15.12 2.94
CA ASP A 187 8.39 15.97 3.05
C ASP A 187 8.06 17.48 3.08
N ALA A 188 6.87 17.86 2.60
CA ALA A 188 6.43 19.24 2.53
C ALA A 188 4.98 19.43 2.98
N CYS A 189 4.68 20.67 3.42
CA CYS A 189 3.33 21.07 3.77
C CYS A 189 2.41 20.96 2.55
N GLU A 190 1.33 20.19 2.66
CA GLU A 190 0.45 19.87 1.53
C GLU A 190 -0.37 21.08 1.00
N ILE A 191 -0.47 22.17 1.76
CA ILE A 191 -1.13 23.40 1.31
C ILE A 191 -0.13 24.41 0.73
N CYS A 192 0.99 24.66 1.42
CA CYS A 192 1.92 25.76 1.04
C CYS A 192 3.25 25.32 0.43
N GLY A 193 3.48 24.01 0.27
CA GLY A 193 4.68 23.43 -0.36
C GLY A 193 6.00 23.57 0.42
N ARG A 194 6.00 24.14 1.63
CA ARG A 194 7.22 24.32 2.41
C ARG A 194 7.67 23.01 3.07
N GLY A 195 8.86 22.51 2.70
CA GLY A 195 9.47 21.30 3.28
C GLY A 195 10.51 21.55 4.39
N TRP A 196 11.02 22.76 4.52
CA TRP A 196 12.05 23.10 5.53
C TRP A 196 11.48 23.47 6.91
N ILE A 197 10.22 23.11 7.20
CA ILE A 197 9.51 23.50 8.44
C ILE A 197 8.83 22.30 9.10
N PRO A 198 8.62 22.35 10.43
CA PRO A 198 7.88 21.30 11.12
C PRO A 198 6.44 21.18 10.61
N LEU A 199 6.05 19.96 10.27
CA LEU A 199 4.68 19.60 9.92
C LEU A 199 3.98 18.98 11.11
N SER A 200 2.66 19.17 11.13
CA SER A 200 1.75 18.60 12.10
C SER A 200 0.66 17.86 11.38
N TYR A 201 0.24 16.75 11.98
CA TYR A 201 -0.84 15.93 11.50
C TYR A 201 -2.19 16.63 11.73
N HIS A 202 -3.02 16.73 10.69
CA HIS A 202 -4.31 17.38 10.74
C HIS A 202 -5.40 16.49 10.11
N HIS A 203 -6.52 16.32 10.81
CA HIS A 203 -7.70 15.64 10.28
C HIS A 203 -8.57 16.63 9.50
N LEU A 204 -8.77 16.38 8.21
CA LEU A 204 -9.59 17.23 7.35
C LEU A 204 -11.08 17.12 7.71
N ILE A 205 -11.53 15.91 8.08
CA ILE A 205 -12.82 15.70 8.74
C ILE A 205 -12.58 15.61 10.25
N PRO A 206 -13.00 16.60 11.06
CA PRO A 206 -12.77 16.56 12.50
C PRO A 206 -13.36 15.31 13.16
N ARG A 207 -12.56 14.61 13.97
CA ARG A 207 -12.96 13.32 14.58
C ARG A 207 -14.29 13.37 15.33
N PHE A 208 -14.57 14.48 16.02
CA PHE A 208 -15.81 14.62 16.80
C PHE A 208 -17.07 14.78 15.93
N VAL A 209 -16.94 15.04 14.62
CA VAL A 209 -18.08 15.05 13.69
C VAL A 209 -18.23 13.75 12.90
N HIS A 210 -17.34 12.76 13.06
CA HIS A 210 -17.36 11.50 12.29
C HIS A 210 -18.72 10.78 12.36
N ASP A 211 -19.26 10.58 13.56
CA ASP A 211 -20.57 9.94 13.75
C ASP A 211 -21.69 10.71 13.06
N LYS A 212 -21.63 12.04 13.10
CA LYS A 212 -22.62 12.92 12.48
C LYS A 212 -22.55 12.89 10.96
N VAL A 213 -21.33 12.91 10.42
CA VAL A 213 -21.04 12.84 8.98
C VAL A 213 -21.58 11.54 8.39
N VAL A 214 -21.30 10.40 9.04
CA VAL A 214 -21.79 9.09 8.60
C VAL A 214 -23.32 9.02 8.72
N LYS A 215 -23.89 9.47 9.84
CA LYS A 215 -25.35 9.46 10.05
C LYS A 215 -26.11 10.31 9.02
N ARG A 216 -25.49 11.39 8.55
CA ARG A 216 -26.07 12.28 7.52
C ARG A 216 -25.79 11.80 6.09
N GLY A 217 -25.03 10.72 5.92
CA GLY A 217 -24.67 10.18 4.60
C GLY A 217 -23.77 11.12 3.79
N TRP A 218 -23.02 11.99 4.45
CA TRP A 218 -22.09 12.89 3.76
C TRP A 218 -20.85 12.14 3.28
N HIS A 219 -20.31 11.26 4.14
CA HIS A 219 -19.12 10.46 3.85
C HIS A 219 -19.27 9.05 4.37
N ARG A 220 -18.54 8.10 3.76
CA ARG A 220 -18.44 6.73 4.24
C ARG A 220 -17.40 6.67 5.36
N LYS A 221 -17.37 5.56 6.11
CA LYS A 221 -16.43 5.38 7.23
C LYS A 221 -14.96 5.41 6.78
N GLU A 222 -14.72 4.94 5.56
CA GLU A 222 -13.42 4.92 4.87
C GLU A 222 -12.86 6.33 4.61
N ASP A 223 -13.73 7.30 4.31
CA ASP A 223 -13.34 8.70 4.03
C ASP A 223 -13.02 9.49 5.31
N LEU A 224 -13.37 8.98 6.49
CA LEU A 224 -13.20 9.71 7.75
C LEU A 224 -11.73 9.88 8.17
N GLN A 225 -10.85 9.06 7.62
CA GLN A 225 -9.41 9.11 7.90
C GLN A 225 -8.65 10.08 6.99
N ASN A 226 -9.35 10.96 6.27
CA ASN A 226 -8.72 11.99 5.46
C ASN A 226 -7.91 12.95 6.32
N VAL A 227 -6.61 12.97 6.06
CA VAL A 227 -5.63 13.71 6.83
C VAL A 227 -4.68 14.46 5.92
N ALA A 228 -4.04 15.48 6.48
CA ALA A 228 -3.03 16.27 5.81
C ALA A 228 -1.87 16.59 6.76
N TRP A 229 -0.67 16.64 6.21
CA TRP A 229 0.53 17.12 6.88
C TRP A 229 0.71 18.61 6.61
N LEU A 230 0.36 19.40 7.61
CA LEU A 230 0.28 20.85 7.51
C LEU A 230 1.32 21.50 8.42
N CYS A 231 1.97 22.54 7.91
CA CYS A 231 2.75 23.41 8.77
C CYS A 231 1.85 24.19 9.75
N GLY A 232 2.42 24.70 10.85
CA GLY A 232 1.62 25.38 11.88
C GLY A 232 0.80 26.58 11.38
N ALA A 233 1.25 27.29 10.34
CA ALA A 233 0.48 28.39 9.73
C ALA A 233 -0.75 27.87 8.96
N CYS A 234 -0.56 26.87 8.10
CA CYS A 234 -1.64 26.25 7.33
C CYS A 234 -2.64 25.53 8.25
N HIS A 235 -2.15 24.81 9.26
CA HIS A 235 -3.02 24.14 10.23
C HIS A 235 -3.93 25.16 10.94
N ARG A 236 -3.36 26.27 11.44
CA ARG A 236 -4.17 27.32 12.06
C ARG A 236 -5.17 27.93 11.08
N PHE A 237 -4.75 28.16 9.83
CA PHE A 237 -5.63 28.70 8.81
C PHE A 237 -6.83 27.80 8.51
N VAL A 238 -6.64 26.49 8.35
CA VAL A 238 -7.76 25.55 8.09
C VAL A 238 -8.80 25.62 9.21
N HIS A 239 -8.38 25.71 10.47
CA HIS A 239 -9.31 25.88 11.60
C HIS A 239 -10.08 27.21 11.61
N HIS A 240 -9.64 28.21 10.85
CA HIS A 240 -10.30 29.51 10.73
C HIS A 240 -10.99 29.72 9.39
N PHE A 241 -10.73 28.86 8.40
CA PHE A 241 -11.24 29.01 7.05
C PHE A 241 -12.76 28.84 6.99
N LYS A 242 -13.27 27.75 7.58
CA LYS A 242 -14.69 27.41 7.63
C LYS A 242 -15.05 26.78 8.96
N ASN A 243 -16.35 26.66 9.25
CA ASN A 243 -16.78 25.95 10.45
C ASN A 243 -16.57 24.42 10.29
N HIS A 244 -16.61 23.69 11.40
CA HIS A 244 -16.32 22.25 11.39
C HIS A 244 -17.30 21.41 10.55
N GLU A 245 -18.56 21.83 10.39
CA GLU A 245 -19.52 21.12 9.53
C GLU A 245 -19.26 21.40 8.05
N GLU A 246 -18.97 22.65 7.69
CA GLU A 246 -18.61 23.03 6.31
C GLU A 246 -17.30 22.36 5.89
N LEU A 247 -16.27 22.37 6.74
CA LEU A 247 -15.02 21.65 6.47
C LEU A 247 -15.28 20.16 6.21
N ALA A 248 -16.07 19.54 7.09
CA ALA A 248 -16.38 18.13 6.96
C ALA A 248 -17.23 17.82 5.73
N ARG A 249 -18.12 18.72 5.31
CA ARG A 249 -19.04 18.48 4.19
C ARG A 249 -18.41 18.77 2.84
N ASP A 250 -17.80 19.93 2.72
CA ASP A 250 -17.44 20.52 1.43
C ASP A 250 -15.91 20.58 1.21
N TYR A 251 -15.10 20.46 2.27
CA TYR A 251 -13.63 20.64 2.21
C TYR A 251 -12.83 19.53 2.89
N TYR A 252 -13.21 18.28 2.61
CA TYR A 252 -12.72 17.08 3.29
C TYR A 252 -11.48 16.44 2.64
N THR A 253 -10.90 17.07 1.61
CA THR A 253 -9.64 16.69 0.95
C THR A 253 -8.74 17.92 0.75
N VAL A 254 -7.43 17.72 0.54
CA VAL A 254 -6.51 18.83 0.23
C VAL A 254 -6.85 19.45 -1.13
N ALA A 255 -7.23 18.64 -2.12
CA ALA A 255 -7.65 19.12 -3.43
C ALA A 255 -8.82 20.10 -3.34
N LEU A 256 -9.88 19.76 -2.59
CA LEU A 256 -11.04 20.63 -2.37
C LEU A 256 -10.67 21.93 -1.65
N LEU A 257 -9.74 21.88 -0.69
CA LEU A 257 -9.22 23.08 -0.06
C LEU A 257 -8.46 23.96 -1.08
N LEU A 258 -7.67 23.35 -1.97
CA LEU A 258 -6.88 24.07 -2.95
C LEU A 258 -7.68 24.61 -4.14
N GLU A 259 -8.94 24.20 -4.33
CA GLU A 259 -9.86 24.80 -5.30
C GLU A 259 -10.32 26.20 -4.89
N GLU A 260 -10.29 26.52 -3.60
CA GLU A 260 -10.76 27.78 -3.05
C GLU A 260 -9.74 28.92 -3.20
N GLU A 261 -10.18 30.03 -3.79
CA GLU A 261 -9.32 31.18 -4.12
C GLU A 261 -8.62 31.75 -2.88
N ASP A 262 -9.32 31.82 -1.75
CA ASP A 262 -8.77 32.31 -0.48
C ASP A 262 -7.64 31.41 0.04
N VAL A 263 -7.80 30.09 -0.12
CA VAL A 263 -6.79 29.11 0.28
C VAL A 263 -5.58 29.20 -0.63
N GLN A 264 -5.78 29.34 -1.94
CA GLN A 264 -4.69 29.51 -2.91
C GLN A 264 -3.88 30.79 -2.64
N LYS A 265 -4.55 31.93 -2.43
CA LYS A 265 -3.90 33.21 -2.07
C LYS A 265 -3.11 33.08 -0.78
N PHE A 266 -3.70 32.46 0.23
CA PHE A 266 -3.05 32.21 1.51
C PHE A 266 -1.82 31.30 1.35
N ALA A 267 -1.95 30.19 0.63
CA ALA A 267 -0.88 29.24 0.36
C ALA A 267 0.31 29.90 -0.33
N ALA A 268 0.06 30.67 -1.40
CA ALA A 268 1.09 31.39 -2.14
C ALA A 268 1.81 32.43 -1.28
N TRP A 269 1.08 33.14 -0.42
CA TRP A 269 1.67 34.08 0.53
C TRP A 269 2.50 33.37 1.61
N VAL A 270 1.96 32.32 2.23
CA VAL A 270 2.64 31.57 3.30
C VAL A 270 3.86 30.82 2.79
N GLY A 271 3.82 30.30 1.57
CA GLY A 271 4.95 29.61 0.93
C GLY A 271 6.21 30.48 0.88
N ARG A 272 6.06 31.80 0.77
CA ARG A 272 7.16 32.78 0.73
C ARG A 272 7.64 33.23 2.12
N LEU A 273 6.92 32.92 3.19
CA LEU A 273 7.28 33.34 4.54
C LEU A 273 8.49 32.54 5.05
N ARG A 274 9.51 33.27 5.52
CA ARG A 274 10.64 32.68 6.24
C ARG A 274 10.18 32.20 7.63
N TRP A 275 10.56 30.98 7.98
CA TRP A 275 10.31 30.42 9.30
C TRP A 275 11.15 31.15 10.36
N LYS A 276 10.50 31.89 11.25
CA LYS A 276 11.11 32.35 12.50
C LYS A 276 10.80 31.31 13.56
N GLY A 277 11.77 30.43 13.82
CA GLY A 277 11.62 29.27 14.71
C GLY A 277 10.81 29.57 15.98
N GLY A 278 9.59 29.05 16.05
CA GLY A 278 8.80 29.04 17.28
C GLY A 278 9.39 28.01 18.25
N LYS A 279 9.50 28.35 19.53
CA LYS A 279 9.92 27.40 20.58
C LYS A 279 9.04 26.15 20.50
N VAL A 280 9.64 25.01 20.18
CA VAL A 280 8.97 23.71 20.24
C VAL A 280 8.56 23.47 21.69
N ARG A 281 7.27 23.61 22.00
CA ARG A 281 6.73 23.10 23.26
C ARG A 281 6.80 21.58 23.16
N LYS A 282 7.79 20.98 23.81
CA LYS A 282 7.90 19.53 23.95
C LYS A 282 6.58 19.02 24.56
N GLY A 283 5.77 18.35 23.74
CA GLY A 283 4.54 17.68 24.20
C GLY A 283 4.92 16.58 25.18
N ALA A 284 4.15 16.50 26.26
CA ALA A 284 4.30 15.49 27.30
C ALA A 284 4.19 14.07 26.72
N LYS A 285 5.05 13.18 27.26
CA LYS A 285 5.00 11.74 27.06
C LYS A 285 3.68 11.14 27.54
#